data_AF-A0A377F706-F1
#
_entry.id   AF-A0A377F706-F1
#
_cell.length_a   1.000
_cell.length_b   1.000
_cell.length_c   1.000
_cell.angle_alpha   90.00
_cell.angle_beta   90.00
_cell.angle_gamma   90.00
#
_symmetry.space_group_name_H-M   'P 1'
#
loop_
_entity.id
_entity.type
_entity.pdbx_description
1 polymer ?
#
loop_
_entity_poly.entity_id
_entity_poly.type
_entity_poly.pdbx_seq_one_letter_code
_entity_poly.pdbx_strand_id
1 'polypeptide(L)' 'MSWQEKINAALDARRAADALRRRYPVAQGAGRWLVADDRQYLNFSQ' A
#
# COMPACT_ATOMS: atom_id res chain seq x y z
N MET A 1 11.32 0.46 -27.68
CA MET A 1 10.93 0.55 -26.26
C MET A 1 11.68 -0.49 -25.46
N SER A 2 12.51 -0.07 -24.50
CA SER A 2 13.16 -0.93 -23.53
C SER A 2 12.15 -1.50 -22.54
N TRP A 3 12.54 -2.58 -21.85
CA TRP A 3 11.68 -3.18 -20.82
C TRP A 3 11.45 -2.22 -19.64
N GLN A 4 12.45 -1.40 -19.29
CA GLN A 4 12.34 -0.37 -18.26
C GLN A 4 11.31 0.71 -18.62
N GLU A 5 11.29 1.16 -19.87
CA GLU A 5 10.29 2.13 -20.36
C GLU A 5 8.86 1.59 -20.22
N LYS A 6 8.65 0.30 -20.49
CA LYS A 6 7.35 -0.35 -20.32
C LYS A 6 6.91 -0.40 -18.85
N ILE A 7 7.82 -0.69 -17.92
CA ILE A 7 7.51 -0.65 -16.49
C ILE A 7 7.09 0.76 -16.07
N ASN A 8 7.89 1.77 -16.44
CA ASN A 8 7.64 3.15 -16.04
C ASN A 8 6.28 3.63 -16.54
N ALA A 9 5.98 3.41 -17.82
CA ALA A 9 4.68 3.75 -18.40
C ALA A 9 3.50 3.06 -17.68
N ALA A 10 3.66 1.78 -17.30
CA ALA A 10 2.64 1.04 -16.58
C ALA A 10 2.44 1.51 -15.13
N LEU A 11 3.49 2.00 -14.48
CA LEU A 11 3.40 2.62 -13.15
C LEU A 11 2.77 4.01 -13.23
N ASP A 12 3.11 4.80 -14.24
CA ASP A 12 2.53 6.14 -14.43
C ASP A 12 1.04 6.07 -14.74
N ALA A 13 0.60 5.11 -15.56
CA ALA A 13 -0.83 4.87 -15.78
C ALA A 13 -1.57 4.52 -14.47
N ARG A 14 -0.95 3.74 -13.57
CA ARG A 14 -1.53 3.42 -12.25
C ARG A 14 -1.58 4.62 -11.31
N ARG A 15 -0.58 5.49 -11.35
CA ARG A 15 -0.58 6.76 -10.59
C ARG A 15 -1.67 7.70 -11.08
N ALA A 16 -1.78 7.88 -12.40
CA ALA A 16 -2.79 8.74 -13.02
C ALA A 16 -4.22 8.28 -12.72
N ALA A 17 -4.43 6.96 -12.55
CA ALA A 17 -5.71 6.37 -12.21
C ALA A 17 -5.96 6.24 -10.69
N ASP A 18 -5.08 6.77 -9.83
CA ASP A 18 -5.12 6.60 -8.37
C ASP A 18 -5.23 5.12 -7.92
N ALA A 19 -4.63 4.22 -8.71
CA ALA A 19 -4.69 2.77 -8.52
C ALA A 19 -3.36 2.19 -8.00
N LEU A 20 -2.40 3.05 -7.67
CA LEU A 20 -1.10 2.62 -7.15
C LEU A 20 -1.24 2.15 -5.70
N ARG A 21 -0.88 0.89 -5.43
CA ARG A 21 -1.01 0.29 -4.10
C ARG A 21 0.30 0.43 -3.31
N ARG A 22 0.18 0.81 -2.04
CA ARG A 22 1.26 0.78 -1.06
C ARG A 22 0.86 -0.10 0.12
N ARG A 23 1.80 -0.86 0.66
CA ARG A 23 1.62 -1.59 1.92
C ARG A 23 2.19 -0.77 3.07
N TYR A 24 1.50 -0.81 4.21
CA TYR A 24 1.98 -0.24 5.46
C TYR A 24 2.38 -1.37 6.41
N PRO A 25 3.55 -1.27 7.07
CA PRO A 25 3.94 -2.23 8.09
C PRO A 25 3.02 -2.06 9.30
N VAL A 26 2.53 -3.18 9.85
CA VAL A 26 1.77 -3.20 11.10
C VAL A 26 2.41 -4.20 12.05
N ALA A 27 2.53 -3.86 13.33
CA ALA A 27 3.14 -4.74 14.34
C ALA A 27 2.20 -5.90 14.71
N GLN A 28 0.88 -5.66 14.65
CA GLN A 28 -0.16 -6.67 14.77
C GLN A 28 -1.24 -6.37 13.73
N GLY A 29 -1.45 -7.31 12.81
CA GLY A 29 -2.43 -7.20 11.72
C GLY A 29 -3.70 -8.05 11.92
N ALA A 30 -3.80 -8.78 13.04
CA ALA A 30 -4.90 -9.69 13.40
C ALA A 30 -5.48 -9.33 14.81
N GLY A 31 -6.81 -9.43 15.01
CA GLY A 31 -7.52 -9.05 16.23
C GLY A 31 -8.08 -7.61 16.29
N ARG A 32 -8.58 -7.20 17.47
CA ARG A 32 -9.27 -5.91 17.71
C ARG A 32 -8.41 -4.67 17.43
N TRP A 33 -7.09 -4.80 17.46
CA TRP A 33 -6.17 -3.67 17.43
C TRP A 33 -5.27 -3.72 16.20
N LEU A 34 -5.03 -2.55 15.62
CA LEU A 34 -4.02 -2.30 14.60
C LEU A 34 -2.97 -1.37 15.23
N VAL A 35 -1.71 -1.76 15.16
CA VAL A 35 -0.59 -0.93 15.62
C VAL A 35 0.26 -0.52 14.42
N ALA A 36 0.30 0.78 14.15
CA ALA A 36 1.09 1.40 13.10
C ALA A 36 1.75 2.67 13.65
N ASP A 37 3.02 2.89 13.30
CA ASP A 37 3.81 4.05 13.75
C ASP A 37 3.75 4.28 15.28
N ASP A 38 3.91 3.20 16.07
CA ASP A 38 3.82 3.17 17.53
C ASP A 38 2.50 3.67 18.13
N ARG A 39 1.45 3.76 17.30
CA ARG A 39 0.10 4.15 17.70
C ARG A 39 -0.90 3.02 17.51
N GLN A 40 -1.83 2.94 18.45
CA GLN A 40 -2.87 1.92 18.48
C GLN A 40 -4.21 2.45 17.95
N TYR A 41 -4.85 1.66 17.08
CA TYR A 41 -6.14 1.93 16.44
C TYR A 41 -7.06 0.73 16.60
N LEU A 42 -8.37 0.95 16.72
CA LEU A 42 -9.34 -0.14 16.57
C LEU A 42 -9.32 -0.64 15.12
N ASN A 43 -9.23 -1.95 14.94
CA ASN A 43 -9.06 -2.57 13.65
C ASN A 43 -10.42 -2.92 13.02
N PHE A 44 -10.74 -2.27 11.91
CA PHE A 44 -11.91 -2.55 11.07
C PHE A 44 -11.51 -3.00 9.65
N SER A 45 -10.24 -3.33 9.44
CA SER A 45 -9.65 -3.64 8.13
C SER A 45 -9.20 -5.10 7.98
N GLN A 46 -9.52 -5.96 8.94
CA GLN A 46 -9.26 -7.40 8.87
C GLN A 46 -10.34 -8.15 8.10
#